data_AF-A0A3P7JRD8-F1
#
_entry.id   AF-A0A3P7JRD8-F1
#
_cell.length_a   1.000
_cell.length_b   1.000
_cell.length_c   1.000
_cell.angle_alpha   90.00
_cell.angle_beta   90.00
_cell.angle_gamma   90.00
#
_symmetry.space_group_name_H-M   'P 1'
#
loop_
_entity.id
_entity.type
_entity.pdbx_description
1 polymer ?
#
loop_
_entity_poly.entity_id
_entity_poly.type
_entity_poly.pdbx_seq_one_letter_code
_entity_poly.pdbx_strand_id
1 'polypeptide(L)'
;MVITLKQLLMFAVQISYGLEYLSSKGFVHRDVAARNILVNGKNACKIGDFGLCRNLYADSSLYKSKGGRLPLKWMSPEAIRHYEFSAQSDV
;
A
#
# COMPACT_ATOMS: atom_id res chain seq x y z
N MET A 1 -14.82 9.61 -21.08
CA MET A 1 -14.94 10.00 -19.65
C MET A 1 -13.73 10.83 -19.30
N VAL A 2 -13.91 12.09 -18.92
CA VAL A 2 -12.80 12.97 -18.52
C VAL A 2 -12.67 12.89 -17.00
N ILE A 3 -11.49 12.54 -16.50
CA ILE A 3 -11.19 12.58 -15.05
C ILE A 3 -10.67 13.97 -14.72
N THR A 4 -11.27 14.60 -13.72
CA THR A 4 -10.89 15.93 -13.24
C THR A 4 -9.82 15.86 -12.15
N LEU A 5 -9.07 16.95 -11.95
CA LEU A 5 -8.12 17.07 -10.83
C LEU A 5 -8.79 16.82 -9.48
N LYS A 6 -10.03 17.29 -9.31
CA LYS A 6 -10.83 17.05 -8.11
C LYS A 6 -11.03 15.55 -7.84
N GLN A 7 -11.29 14.76 -8.88
CA GLN A 7 -11.43 13.31 -8.74
C GLN A 7 -10.10 12.64 -8.40
N LEU A 8 -8.99 13.07 -9.02
CA LEU A 8 -7.66 12.54 -8.69
C LEU A 8 -7.29 12.78 -7.22
N LEU A 9 -7.54 13.99 -6.71
CA LEU A 9 -7.32 14.32 -5.29
C LEU A 9 -8.23 13.50 -4.38
N MET A 10 -9.50 13.32 -4.77
CA MET A 10 -10.44 12.48 -4.03
C MET A 10 -9.99 11.02 -3.96
N PHE A 11 -9.40 10.49 -5.02
CA PHE A 11 -8.83 9.14 -5.02
C PHE A 11 -7.63 9.03 -4.09
N ALA A 12 -6.69 9.99 -4.16
CA ALA A 12 -5.53 10.02 -3.27
C ALA A 12 -5.95 10.04 -1.79
N VAL A 13 -6.90 10.91 -1.41
CA VAL A 13 -7.42 10.99 -0.04
C VAL A 13 -8.04 9.67 0.43
N GLN A 14 -8.85 9.02 -0.42
CA GLN A 14 -9.46 7.72 -0.07
C GLN A 14 -8.40 6.63 0.11
N ILE A 15 -7.38 6.59 -0.74
CA ILE A 15 -6.28 5.62 -0.63
C ILE A 15 -5.50 5.87 0.67
N SER A 16 -5.19 7.14 1.00
CA SER A 16 -4.51 7.50 2.25
C SER A 16 -5.29 7.05 3.48
N TYR A 17 -6.61 7.24 3.54
CA TYR A 17 -7.44 6.72 4.64
C TYR A 17 -7.42 5.19 4.72
N GLY A 18 -7.40 4.50 3.57
CA GLY A 18 -7.27 3.05 3.52
C GLY A 18 -5.93 2.56 4.09
N LEU A 19 -4.82 3.23 3.74
CA LEU A 19 -3.49 2.90 4.25
C LEU A 19 -3.35 3.22 5.74
N GLU A 20 -3.91 4.34 6.20
CA GLU A 20 -4.00 4.68 7.62
C GLU A 20 -4.74 3.59 8.39
N TYR A 21 -5.87 3.12 7.86
CA TYR A 21 -6.62 2.02 8.46
C TYR A 21 -5.78 0.74 8.55
N LEU A 22 -5.11 0.31 7.48
CA LEU A 22 -4.24 -0.87 7.49
C LEU A 22 -3.13 -0.74 8.53
N SER A 23 -2.45 0.40 8.55
CA SER A 23 -1.40 0.71 9.52
C SER A 23 -1.92 0.64 10.96
N SER A 24 -3.10 1.22 11.24
CA SER A 24 -3.74 1.14 12.57
C SER A 24 -4.11 -0.29 12.99
N LYS A 25 -4.23 -1.20 12.03
CA LYS A 25 -4.48 -2.64 12.21
C LYS A 25 -3.19 -3.46 12.11
N GLY A 26 -2.02 -2.82 12.18
CA GLY A 26 -0.73 -3.51 12.16
C GLY A 26 -0.43 -4.22 10.83
N PHE A 27 -1.09 -3.85 9.74
CA PHE A 27 -0.84 -4.43 8.42
C PHE A 27 0.06 -3.54 7.57
N VAL A 28 0.97 -4.17 6.84
CA VAL A 28 1.76 -3.57 5.76
C VAL A 28 1.37 -4.25 4.45
N HIS A 29 0.97 -3.47 3.45
CA HIS A 29 0.47 -3.95 2.16
C HIS A 29 1.59 -4.50 1.28
N ARG A 30 2.73 -3.79 1.22
CA ARG A 30 3.95 -4.17 0.45
C ARG A 30 3.80 -4.18 -1.07
N ASP A 31 2.67 -3.69 -1.58
CA ASP A 31 2.44 -3.48 -3.02
C ASP A 31 1.42 -2.36 -3.29
N VAL A 32 1.67 -1.18 -2.71
CA VAL A 32 0.84 0.01 -2.94
C VAL A 32 1.16 0.54 -4.34
N ALA A 33 0.26 0.28 -5.28
CA ALA A 33 0.38 0.72 -6.66
C ALA A 33 -0.99 1.00 -7.28
N ALA A 34 -1.06 1.90 -8.26
CA ALA A 34 -2.32 2.25 -8.92
C ALA A 34 -3.06 1.03 -9.51
N ARG A 35 -2.32 0.02 -10.00
CA ARG A 35 -2.89 -1.25 -10.50
C ARG A 35 -3.66 -2.05 -9.45
N ASN A 36 -3.36 -1.84 -8.16
CA ASN A 36 -3.97 -2.52 -7.02
C ASN A 36 -5.08 -1.67 -6.37
N ILE A 37 -5.46 -0.54 -6.99
CA ILE A 37 -6.58 0.28 -6.54
C ILE A 37 -7.79 0.00 -7.42
N LEU A 38 -8.86 -0.49 -6.80
CA LEU A 38 -10.14 -0.72 -7.45
C LEU A 38 -10.99 0.57 -7.39
N VAL A 39 -11.59 0.95 -8.50
CA VAL A 39 -12.47 2.13 -8.61
C VAL A 39 -13.85 1.69 -9.07
N ASN A 40 -14.90 2.09 -8.36
CA ASN A 40 -16.28 1.81 -8.78
C ASN A 40 -16.93 2.98 -9.52
N GLY A 41 -18.13 2.76 -10.08
CA GLY A 41 -18.89 3.78 -10.82
C GLY A 41 -19.36 4.99 -9.99
N LYS A 42 -19.11 5.00 -8.67
CA LYS A 42 -19.41 6.11 -7.75
C LYS A 42 -18.14 6.86 -7.32
N ASN A 43 -17.03 6.72 -8.05
CA ASN A 43 -15.72 7.32 -7.72
C ASN A 43 -15.18 6.89 -6.34
N ALA A 44 -15.58 5.70 -5.85
CA ALA A 44 -15.03 5.16 -4.61
C ALA A 44 -13.82 4.27 -4.90
N CYS A 45 -12.72 4.51 -4.19
CA CYS A 45 -11.48 3.73 -4.27
C CYS A 45 -11.43 2.68 -3.16
N LYS A 46 -10.91 1.50 -3.48
CA LYS A 46 -10.61 0.43 -2.51
C LYS A 46 -9.23 -0.12 -2.79
N ILE A 47 -8.42 -0.25 -1.75
CA ILE A 47 -7.14 -0.95 -1.81
C ILE A 47 -7.44 -2.45 -2.00
N GLY A 48 -6.80 -3.08 -2.97
CA GLY A 48 -6.93 -4.50 -3.30
C GLY A 48 -5.57 -5.17 -3.46
N ASP A 49 -5.60 -6.47 -3.77
CA ASP A 49 -4.42 -7.35 -3.88
C ASP A 49 -3.55 -7.43 -2.61
N PHE A 50 -4.06 -8.16 -1.62
CA PHE A 50 -3.38 -8.40 -0.35
C PHE A 50 -2.41 -9.60 -0.38
N GLY A 51 -2.03 -10.11 -1.56
CA GLY A 51 -1.21 -11.33 -1.68
C GLY A 51 0.17 -11.23 -1.01
N LEU A 52 0.73 -10.02 -0.95
CA LEU A 52 2.00 -9.73 -0.28
C LEU A 52 1.85 -9.15 1.14
N CYS A 53 0.62 -8.85 1.58
CA CYS A 53 0.33 -8.17 2.83
C CYS A 53 0.81 -8.98 4.05
N ARG A 54 1.30 -8.29 5.08
CA ARG A 54 1.80 -8.91 6.33
C ARG A 54 1.26 -8.19 7.56
N ASN A 55 0.95 -8.97 8.59
CA ASN A 55 0.57 -8.49 9.92
C ASN A 55 1.83 -8.43 10.80
N LEU A 56 2.06 -7.28 11.43
CA LEU A 56 3.22 -6.95 12.26
C LEU A 56 3.00 -7.23 13.76
N TYR A 57 1.77 -7.50 14.21
CA TYR A 57 1.44 -7.63 15.64
C TYR A 57 2.19 -8.77 16.37
N ALA A 58 2.81 -9.71 15.64
CA ALA A 58 3.46 -10.86 16.24
C ALA A 58 4.94 -10.65 16.61
N ASP A 59 5.71 -9.77 15.95
CA ASP A 59 7.18 -9.82 16.04
C ASP A 59 7.96 -8.49 16.04
N SER A 60 7.42 -7.36 15.56
CA SER A 60 7.94 -5.97 15.71
C SER A 60 7.23 -5.03 14.72
N SER A 61 7.45 -3.72 14.80
CA SER A 61 6.99 -2.74 13.80
C SER A 61 7.63 -2.90 12.40
N LEU A 62 8.47 -3.91 12.21
CA LEU A 62 9.27 -4.14 11.01
C LEU A 62 9.16 -5.60 10.57
N TYR A 63 8.81 -5.82 9.30
CA TYR A 63 8.87 -7.13 8.68
C TYR A 63 10.10 -7.24 7.79
N LYS A 64 10.94 -8.26 8.02
CA LYS A 64 12.10 -8.55 7.16
C LYS A 64 11.81 -9.75 6.26
N SER A 65 11.77 -9.52 4.95
CA SER A 65 11.49 -10.58 3.97
C SER A 65 12.78 -11.31 3.53
N LYS A 66 12.64 -12.56 3.07
CA LYS A 66 13.74 -13.32 2.45
C LYS A 66 13.97 -12.95 0.97
N GLY A 67 13.40 -11.83 0.51
CA GLY A 67 13.36 -11.44 -0.90
C GLY A 67 12.30 -12.18 -1.71
N GLY A 68 12.51 -12.26 -3.03
CA GLY A 68 11.58 -12.88 -3.98
C GLY A 68 11.16 -11.92 -5.10
N ARG A 69 10.08 -12.27 -5.81
CA ARG A 69 9.49 -11.39 -6.83
C ARG A 69 8.72 -10.27 -6.13
N LEU A 70 9.29 -9.06 -6.17
CA LEU A 70 8.76 -7.87 -5.51
C LEU A 70 8.64 -6.71 -6.51
N PRO A 71 7.73 -5.75 -6.29
CA PRO A 71 7.44 -4.66 -7.22
C PRO A 71 8.49 -3.53 -7.13
N LEU A 72 9.72 -3.78 -7.62
CA LEU A 72 10.91 -2.94 -7.41
C LEU A 72 10.68 -1.41 -7.57
N LYS A 73 9.91 -0.98 -8.58
CA LYS A 73 9.66 0.45 -8.86
C LYS A 73 8.72 1.15 -7.87
N TRP A 74 8.04 0.39 -7.00
CA TRP A 74 7.11 0.88 -5.98
C TRP A 74 7.63 0.65 -4.56
N MET A 75 8.86 0.17 -4.42
CA MET A 75 9.45 -0.12 -3.12
C MET A 75 10.22 1.08 -2.58
N SER A 76 10.14 1.30 -1.28
CA SER A 76 10.98 2.26 -0.57
C SER A 76 12.47 1.84 -0.61
N PRO A 77 13.42 2.77 -0.40
CA PRO A 77 14.85 2.47 -0.45
C PRO A 77 15.29 1.37 0.52
N GLU A 78 14.75 1.35 1.74
CA GLU A 78 15.03 0.32 2.75
C GLU A 78 14.44 -1.04 2.39
N ALA A 79 13.25 -1.07 1.75
CA ALA A 79 12.69 -2.31 1.23
C ALA A 79 13.54 -2.90 0.09
N ILE A 80 14.15 -2.04 -0.75
CA ILE A 80 15.05 -2.47 -1.83
C ILE A 80 16.39 -2.98 -1.27
N ARG A 81 16.98 -2.26 -0.31
CA ARG A 81 18.33 -2.55 0.19
C ARG A 81 18.37 -3.66 1.24
N HIS A 82 17.36 -3.72 2.08
CA HIS A 82 17.38 -4.54 3.30
C HIS A 82 16.19 -5.50 3.40
N TYR A 83 15.25 -5.47 2.44
CA TYR A 83 13.99 -6.22 2.49
C TYR A 83 13.19 -5.93 3.76
N GLU A 84 13.28 -4.70 4.25
CA GLU A 84 12.62 -4.22 5.45
C GLU A 84 11.34 -3.50 5.07
N PHE A 85 10.22 -3.91 5.67
CA PHE A 85 8.89 -3.42 5.38
C PHE A 85 8.21 -2.95 6.66
N SER A 86 7.70 -1.74 6.65
CA SER A 86 6.92 -1.13 7.73
C SER A 86 5.76 -0.33 7.14
N ALA A 87 4.91 0.24 7.99
CA ALA A 87 3.88 1.18 7.52
C ALA A 87 4.48 2.37 6.76
N GLN A 88 5.73 2.78 7.07
CA GLN A 88 6.41 3.87 6.37
C GLN A 88 6.87 3.46 4.97
N SER A 89 7.19 2.18 4.75
CA SER A 89 7.58 1.69 3.42
C SER A 89 6.41 1.61 2.42
N ASP A 90 5.16 1.71 2.90
CA ASP A 90 3.94 1.80 2.08
C ASP A 90 3.60 3.25 1.68
N VAL A 91 4.37 4.25 2.16
CA VAL A 91 4.20 5.70 1.88
C VAL A 91 5.25 6.16 0.88
#